data_AF-A0A661FJD9-F1
#
_entry.id   AF-A0A661FJD9-F1
#
_cell.length_a   1.000
_cell.length_b   1.000
_cell.length_c   1.000
_cell.angle_alpha   90.00
_cell.angle_beta   90.00
_cell.angle_gamma   90.00
#
_symmetry.space_group_name_H-M   'P 1'
#
loop_
_entity.id
_entity.type
_entity.pdbx_description
1 polymer ?
#
loop_
_entity_poly.entity_id
_entity_poly.type
_entity_poly.pdbx_seq_one_letter_code
_entity_poly.pdbx_strand_id
1 'polypeptide(L)' 'MNLNELNAVAKAMVANGKGILAADESTPTIKKRFDSIDAESTEASRRRY' A
#
# COMPACT_ATOMS: atom_id res chain seq x y z
N MET A 1 18.88 -14.60 -10.02
CA MET A 1 18.61 -13.22 -9.55
C MET A 1 19.34 -12.26 -10.48
N ASN A 2 18.61 -11.47 -11.25
CA ASN A 2 19.20 -10.54 -12.22
C ASN A 2 19.42 -9.17 -11.54
N LEU A 3 20.68 -8.83 -11.26
CA LEU A 3 21.03 -7.57 -10.58
C LEU A 3 20.64 -6.34 -11.40
N ASN A 4 20.67 -6.43 -12.74
CA ASN A 4 20.33 -5.30 -13.59
C ASN A 4 18.84 -4.95 -13.49
N GLU A 5 17.97 -5.97 -13.41
CA GLU A 5 16.53 -5.79 -13.24
C GLU A 5 16.20 -5.21 -11.86
N LEU A 6 16.82 -5.72 -10.79
CA LEU A 6 16.63 -5.18 -9.43
C LEU A 6 17.03 -3.70 -9.35
N ASN A 7 18.18 -3.34 -9.91
CA ASN A 7 18.66 -1.97 -9.94
C ASN A 7 17.75 -1.06 -10.77
N ALA A 8 17.19 -1.55 -11.87
CA ALA A 8 16.26 -0.79 -12.70
C ALA A 8 14.96 -0.49 -11.95
N VAL A 9 14.38 -1.50 -11.28
CA VAL A 9 13.16 -1.34 -10.46
C VAL A 9 13.40 -0.38 -9.30
N ALA A 10 14.49 -0.55 -8.55
CA ALA A 10 14.82 0.33 -7.42
C ALA A 10 14.94 1.80 -7.85
N LYS A 11 15.63 2.08 -8.96
CA LYS A 11 15.73 3.45 -9.52
C LYS A 11 14.38 4.00 -9.94
N ALA A 12 13.51 3.17 -10.52
CA ALA A 12 12.17 3.59 -10.93
C ALA A 12 11.26 3.93 -9.74
N MET A 13 11.39 3.21 -8.62
CA MET A 13 10.63 3.44 -7.38
C MET A 13 10.96 4.79 -6.73
N VAL A 14 12.18 5.31 -6.90
CA VAL A 14 12.68 6.54 -6.26
C VAL A 14 12.90 7.71 -7.23
N ALA A 15 12.29 7.66 -8.42
CA ALA A 15 12.43 8.72 -9.41
C ALA A 15 11.92 10.08 -8.87
N ASN A 16 12.57 11.18 -9.26
CA ASN A 16 12.19 12.53 -8.83
C ASN A 16 10.71 12.81 -9.11
N GLY A 17 10.01 13.35 -8.12
CA GLY A 17 8.57 13.61 -8.20
C GLY A 17 7.68 12.38 -8.02
N LYS A 18 8.24 11.20 -7.73
CA LYS A 18 7.51 10.00 -7.33
C LYS A 18 7.79 9.64 -5.87
N GLY A 19 6.90 8.84 -5.29
CA GLY A 19 7.03 8.28 -3.96
C GLY A 19 6.37 6.92 -3.86
N ILE A 20 6.50 6.28 -2.69
CA ILE A 20 5.90 4.97 -2.40
C ILE A 20 4.66 5.20 -1.53
N LEU A 21 3.52 4.67 -1.97
CA LEU A 21 2.32 4.56 -1.14
C LEU A 21 2.33 3.21 -0.43
N ALA A 22 2.42 3.23 0.89
CA ALA A 22 2.26 2.05 1.72
C ALA A 22 0.76 1.82 1.99
N ALA A 23 0.17 0.86 1.28
CA ALA A 23 -1.22 0.40 1.44
C ALA A 23 -1.25 -1.08 1.88
N ASP A 24 -0.32 -1.45 2.75
CA ASP A 24 -0.05 -2.81 3.25
C ASP A 24 -0.64 -3.03 4.65
N GLU A 25 -1.70 -2.31 5.02
CA GLU A 25 -2.34 -2.47 6.32
C GLU A 25 -2.90 -3.88 6.51
N SER A 26 -2.49 -4.52 7.61
CA SER A 26 -3.10 -5.76 8.07
C SER A 26 -4.58 -5.55 8.46
N THR A 27 -5.35 -6.65 8.46
CA THR A 27 -6.77 -6.64 8.85
C THR A 27 -7.06 -5.88 10.17
N PRO A 28 -6.33 -6.08 11.29
CA PRO A 28 -6.58 -5.31 12.50
C PRO A 28 -6.20 -3.83 12.38
N THR A 29 -5.20 -3.47 11.55
CA THR A 29 -4.76 -2.09 11.35
C THR A 29 -5.77 -1.30 10.51
N ILE A 30 -6.20 -1.84 9.36
CA ILE A 30 -7.19 -1.18 8.49
C ILE A 30 -8.56 -1.06 9.16
N LYS A 31 -8.92 -2.03 10.01
CA LYS A 31 -10.14 -1.94 10.82
C LYS A 31 -10.15 -0.70 11.71
N LYS A 32 -9.06 -0.42 12.43
CA LYS A 32 -8.97 0.80 13.27
C LYS A 32 -9.13 2.09 12.45
N ARG A 33 -8.64 2.11 11.20
CA ARG A 33 -8.84 3.26 10.30
C ARG A 33 -10.31 3.41 9.91
N PHE A 34 -10.99 2.32 9.56
CA PHE A 34 -12.41 2.36 9.21
C PHE A 34 -13.31 2.69 10.41
N ASP A 35 -13.01 2.14 11.58
CA ASP A 35 -13.71 2.47 12.83
C ASP A 35 -13.64 3.98 13.14
N SER A 36 -12.53 4.65 12.79
CA SER A 36 -12.38 6.11 13.00
C SER A 36 -13.25 7.00 12.10
N ILE A 37 -13.82 6.42 11.04
CA ILE A 37 -14.71 7.09 10.09
C ILE A 37 -16.10 6.47 10.07
N ASP A 38 -16.46 5.71 11.13
CA ASP A 38 -17.73 5.00 11.28
C ASP A 38 -18.06 4.07 10.08
N ALA A 39 -17.02 3.48 9.46
CA ALA A 39 -17.16 2.54 8.35
C ALA A 39 -16.92 1.09 8.79
N GLU A 40 -17.66 0.15 8.22
CA GLU A 40 -17.48 -1.28 8.51
C GLU A 40 -16.29 -1.88 7.74
N SER A 41 -15.42 -2.63 8.44
CA SER A 41 -14.31 -3.38 7.82
C SER A 41 -14.74 -4.76 7.30
N THR A 42 -15.39 -4.75 6.13
CA THR A 42 -15.68 -5.93 5.32
C THR A 42 -14.58 -6.15 4.29
N GLU A 43 -14.52 -7.34 3.70
CA GLU A 43 -13.60 -7.60 2.57
C GLU A 43 -13.90 -6.67 1.37
N ALA A 44 -15.19 -6.45 1.10
CA ALA A 44 -15.61 -5.59 0.00
C ALA A 44 -15.20 -4.12 0.21
N SER A 45 -15.27 -3.60 1.45
CA SER A 45 -14.82 -2.24 1.76
C SER A 45 -13.31 -2.10 1.70
N ARG A 46 -12.56 -3.08 2.23
CA ARG A 46 -11.07 -3.11 2.13
C ARG A 46 -10.55 -3.20 0.70
N ARG A 47 -11.28 -3.87 -0.22
CA ARG A 47 -10.91 -3.96 -1.64
C ARG A 47 -11.20 -2.67 -2.41
N ARG A 48 -12.22 -1.91 -1.98
CA ARG A 48 -12.65 -0.68 -2.66
C ARG A 48 -11.81 0.53 -2.25
N TYR A 49 -11.37 0.57 -1.00
CA TYR A 49 -10.45 1.56 -0.45
C TYR A 49 -9.06 1.40 -1.09
#